data_AF-A0A966LY74-F1
#
_entry.id   AF-A0A966LY74-F1
#
_cell.length_a   1.000
_cell.length_b   1.000
_cell.length_c   1.000
_cell.angle_alpha   90.00
_cell.angle_beta   90.00
_cell.angle_gamma   90.00
#
_symmetry.space_group_name_H-M   'P 1'
#
loop_
_entity.id
_entity.type
_entity.pdbx_description
1 polymer ?
#
loop_
_entity_poly.entity_id
_entity_poly.type
_entity_poly.pdbx_seq_one_letter_code
_entity_poly.pdbx_strand_id
1 'polypeptide(L)'
;MKKQIAIILLAVIFFTSVVDAKKRQPVTATSWLVADGNGKIIKSVNPDDLHSIASITKLMTAMVVLDANQDLNERIEKFTRRQHLQLALIKSNNHS
;
A
#
# COMPACT_ATOMS: atom_id res chain seq x y z
N MET A 1 21.18 48.21 -27.92
CA MET A 1 21.11 47.81 -26.50
C MET A 1 19.83 47.03 -26.15
N LYS A 2 18.62 47.50 -26.51
CA LYS A 2 17.34 46.80 -26.20
C LYS A 2 17.25 45.35 -26.73
N LYS A 3 17.74 45.08 -27.95
CA LYS A 3 17.76 43.73 -28.54
C LYS A 3 18.71 42.75 -27.82
N GLN A 4 19.85 43.24 -27.32
CA GLN A 4 20.82 42.45 -26.56
C GLN A 4 20.24 42.03 -25.19
N ILE A 5 19.52 42.95 -24.53
CA ILE A 5 18.83 42.67 -23.26
C ILE A 5 17.74 41.60 -23.46
N ALA A 6 16.97 41.66 -24.55
CA ALA A 6 15.95 40.66 -24.86
C ALA A 6 16.54 39.26 -25.12
N ILE A 7 17.69 39.18 -25.80
CA ILE A 7 18.39 37.91 -26.05
C ILE A 7 18.93 37.29 -24.76
N ILE A 8 19.49 38.12 -23.87
CA ILE A 8 19.98 37.67 -22.56
C ILE A 8 18.81 37.20 -21.68
N LEU A 9 17.68 37.91 -21.69
CA LEU A 9 16.50 37.50 -20.93
C LEU A 9 15.94 36.15 -21.42
N LEU A 10 15.91 35.94 -22.74
CA LEU A 10 15.46 34.68 -23.36
C LEU A 10 16.42 33.51 -23.05
N ALA A 11 17.72 33.77 -23.02
CA ALA A 11 18.74 32.78 -22.67
C ALA A 11 18.67 32.36 -21.19
N VAL A 12 18.38 33.30 -20.29
CA VAL A 12 18.18 33.01 -18.86
C VAL A 12 16.94 32.15 -18.64
N ILE A 13 15.84 32.42 -19.35
CA ILE A 13 14.61 31.59 -19.25
C ILE A 13 14.89 30.15 -19.71
N PHE A 14 15.66 29.96 -20.79
CA PHE A 14 16.06 28.63 -21.28
C PHE A 14 16.99 27.87 -20.33
N PHE A 15 17.81 28.56 -19.54
CA PHE A 15 18.74 27.92 -18.60
C PHE A 15 18.10 27.47 -17.28
N THR A 16 16.90 27.96 -16.94
CA THR A 16 16.24 27.63 -15.65
C THR A 16 15.43 26.33 -15.65
N SER A 17 15.26 25.67 -16.81
CA SER A 17 14.45 24.45 -16.93
C SER A 17 15.29 23.17 -16.95
N VAL A 18 16.06 22.90 -15.90
CA VAL A 18 16.51 21.53 -15.59
C VAL A 18 16.07 21.21 -14.17
N VAL A 19 14.77 21.03 -14.00
CA VAL A 19 14.22 20.46 -12.77
C VAL A 19 14.47 18.96 -12.84
N ASP A 20 15.36 18.45 -11.98
CA ASP A 20 15.62 17.01 -11.83
C ASP A 20 14.38 16.34 -11.22
N ALA A 21 13.41 16.00 -12.06
CA ALA A 21 12.26 15.23 -11.66
C ALA A 21 12.72 13.79 -11.40
N LYS A 22 13.04 13.48 -10.14
CA LYS A 22 13.34 12.12 -9.68
C LYS A 22 12.25 11.16 -10.17
N LYS A 23 12.54 10.38 -11.22
CA LYS A 23 11.60 9.43 -11.80
C LYS A 23 11.20 8.43 -10.71
N ARG A 24 9.91 8.38 -10.40
CA ARG A 24 9.35 7.39 -9.49
C ARG A 24 9.47 6.03 -10.16
N GLN A 25 9.98 5.04 -9.44
CA GLN A 25 10.01 3.67 -9.95
C GLN A 25 8.57 3.21 -10.21
N PRO A 26 8.30 2.56 -11.35
CA PRO A 26 6.98 2.02 -11.64
C PRO A 26 6.64 0.91 -10.65
N VAL A 27 5.36 0.83 -10.27
CA VAL A 27 4.84 -0.31 -9.51
C VAL A 27 4.85 -1.52 -10.44
N THR A 28 5.48 -2.61 -10.01
CA THR A 28 5.62 -3.85 -10.80
C THR A 28 4.52 -4.87 -10.52
N ALA A 29 3.66 -4.63 -9.52
CA ALA A 29 2.53 -5.50 -9.22
C ALA A 29 1.55 -5.55 -10.40
N THR A 30 1.05 -6.76 -10.70
CA THR A 30 0.06 -6.98 -11.77
C THR A 30 -1.28 -6.36 -11.46
N SER A 31 -1.64 -6.31 -10.16
CA SER A 31 -2.88 -5.75 -9.64
C SER A 31 -2.61 -5.03 -8.33
N TRP A 32 -3.10 -3.80 -8.19
CA TRP A 32 -2.91 -2.98 -6.99
C TRP A 32 -3.91 -1.83 -6.93
N LEU A 33 -4.17 -1.33 -5.72
CA LEU A 33 -5.10 -0.25 -5.48
C LEU A 33 -4.66 0.57 -4.26
N VAL A 34 -4.87 1.88 -4.31
CA VAL A 34 -4.72 2.81 -3.20
C VAL A 34 -6.04 3.57 -3.07
N ALA A 35 -6.62 3.57 -1.88
CA ALA A 35 -7.84 4.29 -1.53
C ALA A 35 -7.62 5.18 -0.30
N ASP A 36 -8.50 6.17 -0.11
CA ASP A 36 -8.56 6.95 1.12
C ASP A 36 -9.32 6.22 2.25
N GLY A 37 -9.41 6.84 3.43
CA GLY A 37 -10.11 6.27 4.59
C GLY A 37 -11.63 6.13 4.42
N ASN A 38 -12.22 6.77 3.40
CA ASN A 38 -13.64 6.63 3.05
C ASN A 38 -13.85 5.55 1.97
N GLY A 39 -12.78 4.88 1.53
CA GLY A 39 -12.83 3.88 0.46
C GLY A 39 -12.83 4.46 -0.96
N LYS A 40 -12.63 5.78 -1.14
CA LYS A 40 -12.51 6.35 -2.48
C LYS A 40 -11.18 5.95 -3.09
N ILE A 41 -11.23 5.29 -4.24
CA ILE A 41 -10.03 4.88 -4.99
C ILE A 41 -9.30 6.13 -5.49
N ILE A 42 -8.03 6.27 -5.10
CA ILE A 42 -7.11 7.32 -5.55
C ILE A 42 -6.40 6.87 -6.83
N LYS A 43 -5.96 5.61 -6.88
CA LYS A 43 -5.32 5.02 -8.06
C LYS A 43 -5.38 3.48 -7.99
N SER A 44 -5.45 2.83 -9.15
CA SER A 44 -5.42 1.38 -9.25
C SER A 44 -4.87 0.90 -10.59
N VAL A 45 -4.53 -0.39 -10.63
CA VAL A 45 -4.31 -1.20 -11.84
C VAL A 45 -4.97 -2.54 -11.58
N ASN A 46 -5.85 -2.98 -12.49
CA ASN A 46 -6.54 -4.28 -12.45
C ASN A 46 -7.13 -4.64 -11.06
N PRO A 47 -7.87 -3.72 -10.38
CA PRO A 47 -8.30 -3.94 -9.01
C PRO A 47 -9.33 -5.06 -8.85
N ASP A 48 -10.04 -5.42 -9.93
CA ASP A 48 -11.11 -6.42 -9.94
C ASP A 48 -10.65 -7.78 -10.50
N ASP A 49 -9.38 -7.92 -10.89
CA ASP A 49 -8.84 -9.17 -11.39
C ASP A 49 -8.73 -10.22 -10.26
N LEU A 50 -9.14 -11.44 -10.55
CA LEU A 50 -9.09 -12.54 -9.59
C LEU A 50 -7.67 -13.11 -9.48
N HIS A 51 -7.09 -13.06 -8.28
CA HIS A 51 -5.78 -13.62 -7.97
C HIS A 51 -5.79 -14.45 -6.69
N SER A 52 -4.82 -15.36 -6.57
CA SER A 52 -4.47 -15.91 -5.26
C SER A 52 -3.89 -14.78 -4.39
N ILE A 53 -4.50 -14.57 -3.22
CA ILE A 53 -4.06 -13.57 -2.24
C ILE A 53 -3.19 -14.20 -1.13
N ALA A 54 -2.95 -15.51 -1.19
CA ALA A 54 -2.13 -16.27 -0.24
C ALA A 54 -2.45 -15.93 1.23
N SER A 55 -1.44 -15.56 2.03
CA SER A 55 -1.61 -15.28 3.46
C SER A 55 -2.43 -14.04 3.80
N ILE A 56 -2.83 -13.20 2.84
CA ILE A 56 -3.76 -12.08 3.10
C ILE A 56 -5.10 -12.60 3.61
N THR A 57 -5.50 -13.83 3.23
CA THR A 57 -6.69 -14.53 3.74
C THR A 57 -6.75 -14.57 5.28
N LYS A 58 -5.60 -14.55 5.98
CA LYS A 58 -5.55 -14.54 7.45
C LYS A 58 -6.15 -13.28 8.07
N LEU A 59 -6.18 -12.15 7.34
CA LEU A 59 -6.90 -10.95 7.80
C LEU A 59 -8.40 -11.23 7.92
N MET A 60 -9.00 -11.94 6.94
CA MET A 60 -10.41 -12.33 6.99
C MET A 60 -10.67 -13.28 8.17
N THR A 61 -9.79 -14.26 8.40
CA THR A 61 -9.88 -15.15 9.58
C THR A 61 -9.87 -14.36 10.89
N ALA A 62 -8.96 -13.39 11.03
CA ALA A 62 -8.90 -12.56 12.22
C ALA A 62 -10.17 -11.70 12.38
N MET A 63 -10.69 -11.12 11.30
CA MET A 63 -11.94 -10.36 11.32
C MET A 63 -13.11 -11.21 11.79
N VAL A 64 -13.26 -12.44 11.27
CA VAL A 64 -14.34 -13.35 11.68
C VAL A 64 -14.24 -13.73 13.15
N VAL A 65 -13.04 -14.00 13.67
CA VAL A 65 -12.83 -14.34 15.08
C VAL A 65 -13.20 -13.16 16.00
N LEU A 66 -12.81 -11.94 15.61
CA LEU A 66 -13.11 -10.73 16.37
C LEU A 66 -14.59 -10.36 16.31
N ASP A 67 -15.21 -10.46 15.14
CA ASP A 67 -16.63 -10.17 14.91
C ASP A 67 -17.54 -11.14 15.67
N ALA A 68 -17.14 -12.41 15.76
CA ALA A 68 -17.81 -13.42 16.58
C ALA A 68 -17.67 -13.17 18.10
N ASN A 69 -16.93 -12.12 18.51
CA ASN A 69 -16.69 -11.74 19.91
C ASN A 69 -16.24 -12.91 20.80
N GLN A 70 -15.38 -13.79 20.24
CA GLN A 70 -14.82 -14.93 20.98
C GLN A 70 -13.88 -14.46 22.10
N ASP A 71 -13.81 -15.20 23.21
CA ASP A 71 -12.92 -14.84 24.33
C ASP A 71 -11.45 -14.89 23.90
N LEU A 72 -10.81 -13.72 23.79
CA LEU A 72 -9.42 -13.63 23.37
C LEU A 72 -8.42 -14.23 24.35
N ASN A 73 -8.83 -14.47 25.59
CA ASN A 73 -8.01 -15.07 26.64
C ASN A 73 -8.22 -16.58 26.77
N GLU A 74 -9.18 -17.16 26.03
CA GLU A 74 -9.34 -18.61 25.97
C GLU A 74 -8.05 -19.26 25.48
N ARG A 75 -7.61 -20.29 26.20
CA ARG A 75 -6.40 -21.05 25.87
C ARG A 75 -6.75 -22.18 24.92
N ILE A 76 -6.21 -22.13 23.72
CA ILE A 76 -6.34 -23.14 22.67
C ILE A 76 -4.97 -23.82 22.55
N GLU A 77 -4.89 -25.10 22.91
CA GLU A 77 -3.62 -25.83 22.96
C GLU A 77 -2.52 -25.13 23.78
N LYS A 78 -1.50 -24.55 23.13
CA LYS A 78 -0.34 -23.91 23.77
C LYS A 78 -0.54 -22.42 23.99
N PHE A 79 -1.40 -21.77 23.21
CA PHE A 79 -1.49 -20.30 23.16
C PHE A 79 -2.91 -19.82 23.50
N THR A 80 -3.04 -18.55 23.84
CA THR A 80 -4.37 -17.92 23.88
C THR A 80 -4.85 -17.62 22.47
N ARG A 81 -6.17 -17.49 22.27
CA ARG A 81 -6.73 -17.04 20.98
C ARG A 81 -6.09 -15.74 20.49
N ARG A 82 -5.83 -14.78 21.37
CA ARG A 82 -5.07 -13.56 21.04
C ARG A 82 -3.69 -13.86 20.47
N GLN A 83 -2.95 -14.78 21.07
CA GLN A 83 -1.62 -15.17 20.62
C GLN A 83 -1.67 -15.92 19.28
N HIS A 84 -2.66 -16.78 19.07
CA HIS A 84 -2.91 -17.40 17.76
C HIS A 84 -3.12 -16.35 16.67
N LEU A 85 -3.98 -15.34 16.91
CA LEU A 85 -4.17 -14.22 15.99
C LEU A 85 -2.87 -13.44 15.74
N GLN A 86 -2.06 -13.19 16.78
CA GLN A 86 -0.76 -12.53 16.64
C GLN A 86 0.21 -13.35 15.79
N LEU A 87 0.30 -14.67 15.99
CA LEU A 87 1.14 -15.56 15.20
C LEU A 87 0.69 -15.60 13.74
N ALA A 88 -0.63 -15.67 13.49
CA ALA A 88 -1.20 -15.64 12.16
C ALA A 88 -0.90 -14.29 11.44
N LEU A 89 -1.09 -13.15 12.11
CA LEU A 89 -0.96 -11.83 11.48
C LEU A 89 0.48 -11.31 11.39
N ILE A 90 1.32 -11.58 12.39
CA ILE A 90 2.69 -11.06 12.48
C ILE A 90 3.70 -12.03 11.86
N LYS A 91 3.48 -13.34 12.02
CA LYS A 91 4.40 -14.38 11.53
C LYS A 91 3.87 -15.14 10.33
N SER A 92 2.66 -14.84 9.85
CA SER A 92 1.99 -15.62 8.80
C SER A 92 1.94 -17.13 9.13
N ASN A 93 1.84 -17.49 10.42
CA ASN A 93 1.81 -18.89 10.84
C ASN A 93 0.53 -19.57 10.32
N ASN A 94 0.67 -20.75 9.72
CA ASN A 94 -0.45 -21.58 9.24
C ASN A 94 -0.94 -22.60 10.27
N HIS A 95 -0.18 -22.78 11.36
CA HIS A 95 -0.44 -23.73 12.44
C HIS A 95 -0.88 -23.00 13.73
N SER A 96 -1.41 -21.79 13.59
CA SER A 96 -2.05 -21.04 14.66
C SER A 96 -3.53 -20.89 14.36
#